data_AF-A0A3P3ZCL1-F1
#
_entry.id   AF-A0A3P3ZCL1-F1
#
_cell.length_a   1.000
_cell.length_b   1.000
_cell.length_c   1.000
_cell.angle_alpha   90.00
_cell.angle_beta   90.00
_cell.angle_gamma   90.00
#
_symmetry.space_group_name_H-M   'P 1'
#
loop_
_entity.id
_entity.type
_entity.pdbx_description
1 polymer ?
#
loop_
_entity_poly.entity_id
_entity_poly.type
_entity_poly.pdbx_seq_one_letter_code
_entity_poly.pdbx_strand_id
1 'polypeptide(L)'
;MDKIVQLSSAAGVPLCASVATRENVWRKPSPQMWVLLEERIQKCVRAACVDATALSTVDCAAYSFYIGDSAVCSAVPLAARKEGFSCSGCQFELNVQLPFLTPAQFLLAPAGALFQTDALCSRGGPLLSELPSPSSSMRLSDALLRLTRASPASFEAFSWGDVSPAE
;
A
#
# COMPACT_ATOMS: atom_id res chain seq x y z
N MET A 1 15.81 9.31 -14.14
CA MET A 1 15.78 9.02 -12.68
C MET A 1 15.84 10.31 -11.86
N ASP A 2 16.51 11.35 -12.35
CA ASP A 2 16.67 12.66 -11.70
C ASP A 2 15.37 13.29 -11.19
N LYS A 3 14.27 13.14 -11.93
CA LYS A 3 12.96 13.66 -11.52
C LYS A 3 12.45 13.04 -10.21
N ILE A 4 12.68 11.75 -9.97
CA ILE A 4 12.25 11.07 -8.74
C ILE A 4 13.09 11.56 -7.56
N VAL A 5 14.40 11.75 -7.77
CA VAL A 5 15.32 12.28 -6.75
C VAL A 5 14.93 13.70 -6.35
N GLN A 6 14.63 14.55 -7.34
CA GLN A 6 14.15 15.91 -7.10
C GLN A 6 12.82 15.94 -6.34
N LEU A 7 11.88 15.07 -6.67
CA LEU A 7 10.61 14.95 -5.93
C LEU A 7 10.83 14.53 -4.48
N SER A 8 11.70 13.55 -4.23
CA SER A 8 12.07 13.13 -2.86
C SER A 8 12.69 14.28 -2.08
N SER A 9 13.60 15.03 -2.71
CA SER A 9 14.23 16.21 -2.10
C SER A 9 13.22 17.32 -1.80
N ALA A 10 12.29 17.61 -2.71
CA ALA A 10 11.30 18.66 -2.54
C ALA A 10 10.25 18.30 -1.49
N ALA A 11 9.86 17.02 -1.41
CA ALA A 11 8.92 16.53 -0.40
C ALA A 11 9.55 16.37 0.98
N GLY A 12 10.89 16.40 1.09
CA GLY A 12 11.61 16.21 2.36
C GLY A 12 11.48 14.79 2.92
N VAL A 13 11.11 13.81 2.10
CA VAL A 13 10.90 12.42 2.52
C VAL A 13 11.65 11.46 1.58
N PRO A 14 12.32 10.41 2.12
CA PRO A 14 12.98 9.42 1.29
C PRO A 14 11.94 8.62 0.50
N LEU A 15 12.14 8.52 -0.83
CA LEU A 15 11.24 7.78 -1.70
C LEU A 15 11.88 6.49 -2.21
N CYS A 16 11.11 5.40 -2.20
CA CYS A 16 11.37 4.21 -3.00
C CYS A 16 10.44 4.24 -4.21
N ALA A 17 10.97 4.07 -5.42
CA ALA A 17 10.19 4.13 -6.64
C ALA A 17 10.46 2.92 -7.54
N SER A 18 9.38 2.31 -8.03
CA SER A 18 9.40 1.27 -9.05
C SER A 18 8.63 1.76 -10.28
N VAL A 19 9.22 1.59 -11.47
CA VAL A 19 8.69 2.14 -12.72
C VAL A 19 8.45 1.01 -13.72
N ALA A 20 7.19 0.77 -14.08
CA ALA A 20 6.83 -0.12 -15.18
C ALA A 20 7.08 0.60 -16.52
N THR A 21 8.05 0.13 -17.29
CA THR A 21 8.49 0.77 -18.55
C THR A 21 7.85 0.17 -19.79
N ARG A 22 7.14 -0.95 -19.66
CA ARG A 22 6.52 -1.69 -20.76
C ARG A 22 5.11 -2.15 -20.37
N GLU A 23 4.34 -2.56 -21.36
CA GLU A 23 3.06 -3.25 -21.17
C GLU A 23 3.34 -4.71 -20.79
N ASN A 24 3.53 -4.98 -19.50
CA ASN A 24 3.84 -6.32 -19.01
C ASN A 24 3.28 -6.52 -17.59
N VAL A 25 3.62 -7.65 -16.96
CA VAL A 25 3.17 -8.04 -15.62
C VAL A 25 3.50 -7.01 -14.53
N TRP A 26 4.38 -6.05 -14.76
CA TRP A 26 4.72 -5.00 -13.80
C TRP A 26 3.80 -3.79 -13.89
N ARG A 27 3.02 -3.67 -14.97
CA ARG A 27 2.10 -2.56 -15.20
C ARG A 27 0.77 -2.81 -14.50
N LYS A 28 0.22 -1.74 -13.91
CA LYS A 28 -1.13 -1.76 -13.34
C LYS A 28 -2.14 -2.19 -14.42
N PRO A 29 -3.12 -3.04 -14.09
CA PRO A 29 -3.58 -3.37 -12.74
C PRO A 29 -2.87 -4.55 -12.06
N SER A 30 -1.83 -5.12 -12.65
CA SER A 30 -1.14 -6.27 -12.07
C SER A 30 -0.52 -5.99 -10.69
N PRO A 31 -0.67 -6.89 -9.69
CA PRO A 31 -0.15 -6.71 -8.33
C PRO A 31 1.36 -6.98 -8.21
N GLN A 32 2.03 -7.45 -9.27
CA GLN A 32 3.42 -7.95 -9.16
C GLN A 32 4.42 -6.89 -8.66
N MET A 33 4.20 -5.62 -8.99
CA MET A 33 5.05 -4.54 -8.47
C MET A 33 4.94 -4.38 -6.95
N TRP A 34 3.76 -4.63 -6.40
CA TRP A 34 3.53 -4.64 -4.95
C TRP A 34 4.21 -5.84 -4.29
N VAL A 35 4.03 -7.04 -4.86
CA VAL A 35 4.68 -8.27 -4.35
C VAL A 35 6.20 -8.09 -4.27
N LEU A 36 6.82 -7.53 -5.32
CA LEU A 36 8.25 -7.24 -5.33
C LEU A 36 8.68 -6.27 -4.20
N LEU A 37 7.85 -5.26 -3.91
CA LEU A 37 8.10 -4.31 -2.83
C LEU A 37 8.00 -5.00 -1.46
N GLU A 38 6.97 -5.82 -1.22
CA GLU A 38 6.81 -6.58 0.01
C GLU A 38 8.00 -7.51 0.23
N GLU A 39 8.39 -8.30 -0.77
CA GLU A 39 9.57 -9.17 -0.69
C GLU A 39 10.84 -8.40 -0.30
N ARG A 40 11.01 -7.19 -0.86
CA ARG A 40 12.14 -6.34 -0.54
C ARG A 40 12.08 -5.82 0.90
N ILE A 41 10.91 -5.41 1.37
CA ILE A 41 10.69 -4.99 2.77
C ILE A 41 11.02 -6.15 3.71
N GLN A 42 10.48 -7.34 3.47
CA GLN A 42 10.77 -8.52 4.29
C GLN A 42 12.26 -8.87 4.33
N LYS A 43 12.96 -8.71 3.20
CA LYS A 43 14.41 -8.94 3.15
C LYS A 43 15.19 -7.91 3.96
N CYS A 44 14.81 -6.63 3.87
CA CYS A 44 15.44 -5.55 4.64
C CYS A 44 15.22 -5.71 6.14
N VAL A 45 14.00 -6.07 6.56
CA VAL A 45 13.67 -6.30 7.98
C VAL A 45 14.49 -7.46 8.53
N ARG A 46 14.53 -8.60 7.83
CA ARG A 46 15.34 -9.76 8.22
C ARG A 46 16.83 -9.44 8.32
N ALA A 47 17.36 -8.57 7.46
CA ALA A 47 18.75 -8.15 7.52
C ALA A 47 19.03 -7.17 8.68
N ALA A 48 18.04 -6.38 9.09
CA ALA A 48 18.17 -5.42 10.19
C ALA A 48 17.97 -6.05 11.58
N CYS A 49 17.18 -7.12 11.67
CA CYS A 49 16.98 -7.88 12.91
C CYS A 49 18.17 -8.83 13.15
N VAL A 50 19.10 -8.42 14.01
CA VAL A 50 20.34 -9.18 14.32
C VAL A 50 20.06 -10.41 15.21
N ASP A 51 18.97 -10.40 15.99
CA ASP A 51 18.58 -11.53 16.85
C ASP A 51 17.61 -12.48 16.13
N ALA A 52 18.15 -13.61 15.66
CA ALA A 52 17.47 -14.65 14.90
C ALA A 52 16.42 -15.48 15.68
N THR A 53 16.04 -15.06 16.89
CA THR A 53 15.12 -15.81 17.77
C THR A 53 13.67 -15.37 17.65
N ALA A 54 13.40 -14.20 17.08
CA ALA A 54 12.06 -13.80 16.66
C ALA A 54 12.04 -13.72 15.13
N LEU A 55 11.22 -14.55 14.49
CA LEU A 55 10.95 -14.46 13.06
C LEU A 55 10.18 -13.16 12.81
N SER A 56 10.89 -12.03 12.72
CA SER A 56 10.29 -10.71 12.54
C SER A 56 9.80 -10.56 11.10
N THR A 57 8.57 -10.99 10.85
CA THR A 57 7.82 -10.69 9.63
C THR A 57 7.04 -9.39 9.81
N VAL A 58 6.99 -8.55 8.79
CA VAL A 58 6.14 -7.35 8.79
C VAL A 58 4.81 -7.69 8.11
N ASP A 59 3.69 -7.33 8.74
CA ASP A 59 2.38 -7.40 8.09
C ASP A 59 2.21 -6.19 7.15
N CYS A 60 2.73 -6.27 5.93
CA CYS A 60 2.68 -5.15 4.98
C CYS A 60 1.26 -4.66 4.73
N ALA A 61 0.25 -5.55 4.74
CA ALA A 61 -1.15 -5.19 4.53
C ALA A 61 -1.73 -4.36 5.69
N ALA A 62 -1.35 -4.65 6.93
CA ALA A 62 -1.83 -3.90 8.11
C ALA A 62 -1.29 -2.46 8.19
N TYR A 63 -0.13 -2.19 7.58
CA TYR A 63 0.56 -0.90 7.67
C TYR A 63 0.58 -0.11 6.36
N SER A 64 0.04 -0.66 5.27
CA SER A 64 0.13 -0.03 3.94
C SER A 64 -1.22 0.36 3.39
N PHE A 65 -1.23 1.41 2.59
CA PHE A 65 -2.39 1.91 1.87
C PHE A 65 -1.93 2.46 0.52
N TYR A 66 -2.84 2.53 -0.44
CA TYR A 66 -2.58 2.96 -1.81
C TYR A 66 -3.31 4.26 -2.11
N ILE A 67 -2.58 5.26 -2.61
CA ILE A 67 -3.14 6.53 -3.07
C ILE A 67 -3.06 6.61 -4.59
N GLY A 68 -4.16 6.98 -5.25
CA GLY A 68 -4.17 7.17 -6.71
C GLY A 68 -5.29 8.07 -7.22
N ASP A 69 -5.06 8.69 -8.37
CA ASP A 69 -6.01 9.63 -9.01
C ASP A 69 -7.13 8.92 -9.82
N SER A 70 -7.20 7.59 -9.74
CA SER A 70 -8.25 6.80 -10.39
C SER A 70 -9.56 6.97 -9.63
N ALA A 71 -10.36 7.93 -10.06
CA ALA A 71 -11.61 8.36 -9.41
C ALA A 71 -12.81 7.38 -9.54
N VAL A 72 -12.61 6.09 -9.78
CA VAL A 72 -13.72 5.14 -10.01
C VAL A 72 -13.54 3.88 -9.20
N CYS A 73 -13.64 4.00 -7.87
CA CYS A 73 -14.00 2.88 -7.00
C CYS A 73 -15.40 3.10 -6.36
N SER A 74 -16.09 4.22 -6.67
CA SER A 74 -17.49 4.46 -6.30
C SER A 74 -18.38 4.48 -7.55
N ALA A 75 -19.57 3.90 -7.41
CA ALA A 75 -20.61 3.76 -8.43
C ALA A 75 -21.24 5.10 -8.84
N VAL A 76 -20.45 6.06 -9.32
CA VAL A 76 -20.96 7.30 -9.91
C VAL A 76 -21.06 7.09 -11.43
N PRO A 77 -22.24 7.28 -12.05
CA PRO A 77 -22.42 7.09 -13.48
C PRO A 77 -21.47 7.99 -14.29
N LEU A 78 -20.86 7.38 -15.30
CA LEU A 78 -19.86 7.89 -16.26
C LEU A 78 -20.30 9.11 -17.10
N ALA A 79 -21.40 9.79 -16.78
CA ALA A 79 -22.07 10.72 -17.68
C ALA A 79 -21.38 12.11 -17.85
N ALA A 80 -20.25 12.38 -17.20
CA ALA A 80 -19.66 13.73 -17.22
C ALA A 80 -18.12 13.79 -17.33
N ARG A 81 -17.41 12.69 -17.61
CA ARG A 81 -15.94 12.73 -17.78
C ARG A 81 -15.52 12.22 -19.15
N LYS A 82 -14.62 12.96 -19.79
CA LYS A 82 -13.91 12.56 -21.03
C LYS A 82 -13.44 11.12 -20.90
N GLU A 83 -13.93 10.25 -21.78
CA GLU A 83 -13.42 8.89 -21.98
C GLU A 83 -11.90 8.98 -22.19
N GLY A 84 -11.11 8.42 -21.25
CA GLY A 84 -9.65 8.48 -21.35
C GLY A 84 -8.90 8.32 -20.02
N PHE A 85 -9.57 8.44 -18.87
CA PHE A 85 -8.93 8.17 -17.59
C PHE A 85 -8.94 6.66 -17.29
N SER A 86 -7.75 6.04 -17.35
CA SER A 86 -7.55 4.62 -17.05
C SER A 86 -7.97 4.28 -15.62
N CYS A 87 -8.85 3.29 -15.47
CA CYS A 87 -9.28 2.71 -14.19
C CYS A 87 -8.21 1.78 -13.57
N SER A 88 -7.03 1.67 -14.18
CA SER A 88 -5.97 0.75 -13.74
C SER A 88 -5.52 0.96 -12.28
N GLY A 89 -5.67 2.15 -11.72
CA GLY A 89 -5.39 2.41 -10.31
C GLY A 89 -6.40 1.77 -9.35
N CYS A 90 -7.71 1.82 -9.65
CA CYS A 90 -8.72 1.17 -8.82
C CYS A 90 -8.63 -0.36 -8.99
N GLN A 91 -8.42 -0.85 -10.21
CA GLN A 91 -8.19 -2.29 -10.45
C GLN A 91 -6.92 -2.81 -9.76
N PHE A 92 -5.85 -2.01 -9.69
CA PHE A 92 -4.64 -2.36 -8.94
C PHE A 92 -4.91 -2.49 -7.45
N GLU A 93 -5.68 -1.56 -6.86
CA GLU A 93 -6.09 -1.70 -5.46
C GLU A 93 -6.86 -2.99 -5.22
N LEU A 94 -7.89 -3.28 -6.01
CA LEU A 94 -8.67 -4.52 -5.86
C LEU A 94 -7.78 -5.78 -5.90
N ASN A 95 -6.79 -5.80 -6.79
CA ASN A 95 -5.86 -6.92 -6.92
C ASN A 95 -4.89 -7.05 -5.73
N VAL A 96 -4.54 -5.93 -5.08
CA VAL A 96 -3.58 -5.90 -3.98
C VAL A 96 -4.27 -5.94 -2.60
N GLN A 97 -5.58 -5.67 -2.54
CA GLN A 97 -6.41 -5.69 -1.32
C GLN A 97 -5.95 -4.71 -0.23
N LEU A 98 -5.46 -3.52 -0.63
CA LEU A 98 -5.03 -2.45 0.28
C LEU A 98 -6.07 -1.33 0.37
N PRO A 99 -6.07 -0.53 1.46
CA PRO A 99 -6.86 0.70 1.53
C PRO A 99 -6.59 1.68 0.41
N PHE A 100 -7.61 1.97 -0.39
CA PHE A 100 -7.55 3.03 -1.40
C PHE A 100 -8.00 4.38 -0.87
N LEU A 101 -7.21 5.40 -1.21
CA LEU A 101 -7.61 6.80 -1.06
C LEU A 101 -7.30 7.56 -2.35
N THR A 102 -8.18 8.47 -2.73
CA THR A 102 -7.82 9.54 -3.68
C THR A 102 -6.91 10.56 -2.99
N PRO A 103 -6.10 11.34 -3.75
CA PRO A 103 -5.30 12.41 -3.18
C PRO A 103 -6.12 13.40 -2.34
N ALA A 104 -7.32 13.75 -2.79
CA ALA A 104 -8.22 14.64 -2.07
C ALA A 104 -8.67 14.03 -0.73
N GLN A 105 -9.05 12.75 -0.71
CA GLN A 105 -9.42 12.06 0.53
C GLN A 105 -8.25 12.00 1.52
N PHE A 106 -7.04 11.71 1.04
CA PHE A 106 -5.86 11.64 1.90
C PHE A 106 -5.48 13.00 2.49
N LEU A 107 -5.43 14.04 1.65
CA LEU A 107 -4.99 15.38 2.08
C LEU A 107 -6.01 16.11 2.98
N LEU A 108 -7.29 15.75 2.88
CA LEU A 108 -8.36 16.35 3.69
C LEU A 108 -8.72 15.54 4.95
N ALA A 109 -8.31 14.27 5.03
CA ALA A 109 -8.62 13.43 6.18
C ALA A 109 -7.81 13.86 7.42
N PRO A 110 -8.43 13.94 8.61
CA PRO A 110 -7.69 14.15 9.84
C PRO A 110 -6.81 12.93 10.14
N ALA A 111 -5.60 13.15 10.68
CA ALA A 111 -4.64 12.08 10.95
C ALA A 111 -5.22 10.94 11.79
N GLY A 112 -6.06 11.25 12.79
CA GLY A 112 -6.72 10.22 13.62
C GLY A 112 -7.79 9.38 12.91
N ALA A 113 -8.23 9.78 11.71
CA ALA A 113 -9.07 8.94 10.85
C ALA A 113 -8.22 7.95 10.03
N LEU A 114 -6.96 8.30 9.73
CA LEU A 114 -6.05 7.47 8.93
C LEU A 114 -5.22 6.52 9.80
N PHE A 115 -4.80 7.00 10.96
CA PHE A 115 -3.84 6.33 11.83
C PHE A 115 -4.36 6.20 13.25
N GLN A 116 -3.94 5.14 13.92
CA GLN A 116 -4.21 4.90 15.33
C GLN A 116 -2.97 4.32 16.01
N THR A 117 -2.86 4.48 17.33
CA THR A 117 -1.76 3.93 18.11
C THR A 117 -1.74 2.40 17.97
N ASP A 118 -0.55 1.87 17.70
CA ASP A 118 -0.32 0.44 17.65
C ASP A 118 -0.06 -0.11 19.05
N ALA A 119 -1.09 -0.77 19.60
CA ALA A 119 -1.04 -1.39 20.92
C ALA A 119 -0.08 -2.58 21.00
N LEU A 120 0.32 -3.17 19.86
CA LEU A 120 1.27 -4.29 19.82
C LEU A 120 2.71 -3.82 20.00
N CYS A 121 3.04 -2.62 19.53
CA CYS A 121 4.33 -1.98 19.73
C CYS A 121 4.44 -1.18 21.03
N SER A 122 3.34 -0.90 21.74
CA SER A 122 3.36 -0.14 22.99
C SER A 122 3.83 -0.93 24.22
N ARG A 123 4.14 -2.22 24.08
CA ARG A 123 4.75 -3.03 25.15
C ARG A 123 6.27 -3.01 25.03
N GLY A 124 6.87 -1.95 25.55
CA GLY A 124 8.25 -2.06 26.02
C GLY A 124 8.32 -3.21 27.03
N GLY A 125 9.12 -4.24 26.73
CA GLY A 125 9.43 -5.26 27.72
C GLY A 125 10.05 -4.61 28.97
N PRO A 126 9.96 -5.25 30.16
CA PRO A 126 10.36 -4.65 31.44
C PRO A 126 11.87 -4.38 31.62
N LEU A 127 12.68 -4.35 30.54
CA LEU A 127 14.14 -4.31 30.61
C LEU A 127 14.82 -3.12 29.91
N LEU A 128 14.08 -2.18 29.31
CA LEU A 128 14.66 -0.99 28.66
C LEU A 128 14.01 0.30 29.19
N SER A 129 14.32 0.66 30.43
CA SER A 129 13.80 1.86 31.11
C SER A 129 14.66 3.13 30.91
N GLU A 130 15.68 3.11 30.05
CA GLU A 130 16.71 4.18 29.99
C GLU A 130 16.88 4.81 28.58
N LEU A 131 15.97 4.56 27.63
CA LEU A 131 15.98 5.26 26.33
C LEU A 131 14.76 6.20 26.24
N PRO A 132 14.91 7.40 25.64
CA PRO A 132 13.80 8.32 25.44
C PRO A 132 12.68 7.56 24.74
N SER A 133 11.50 7.57 25.37
CA SER A 133 10.33 6.77 25.02
C SER A 133 10.17 6.64 23.50
N PRO A 134 10.03 5.43 22.93
CA PRO A 134 9.74 5.32 21.52
C PRO A 134 8.44 6.07 21.26
N SER A 135 8.51 7.07 20.38
CA SER A 135 7.35 7.72 19.79
C SER A 135 6.27 6.67 19.57
N SER A 136 5.08 6.86 20.11
CA SER A 136 3.99 5.89 20.02
C SER A 136 3.87 5.37 18.60
N SER A 137 4.15 4.08 18.39
CA SER A 137 4.04 3.45 17.07
C SER A 137 2.62 3.63 16.55
N MET A 138 2.47 3.92 15.26
CA MET A 138 1.17 4.13 14.62
C MET A 138 0.94 3.07 13.56
N ARG A 139 -0.30 2.56 13.50
CA ARG A 139 -0.80 1.68 12.45
C ARG A 139 -1.98 2.33 11.73
N LEU A 140 -2.43 1.74 10.63
CA LEU A 140 -3.67 2.18 9.99
C LEU A 140 -4.85 2.01 10.92
N SER A 141 -5.78 2.96 10.87
CA SER A 141 -6.99 2.91 11.69
C SER A 141 -7.85 1.70 11.31
N ASP A 142 -8.51 1.09 12.30
CA ASP A 142 -9.43 -0.02 12.01
C ASP A 142 -10.62 0.45 11.14
N ALA A 143 -10.97 1.74 11.21
CA ALA A 143 -11.97 2.35 10.34
C ALA A 143 -11.52 2.31 8.87
N LEU A 144 -10.28 2.69 8.58
CA LEU A 144 -9.71 2.66 7.23
C LEU A 144 -9.58 1.21 6.71
N LEU A 145 -9.15 0.28 7.55
CA LEU A 145 -9.05 -1.15 7.20
C LEU A 145 -10.41 -1.82 6.97
N ARG A 146 -11.51 -1.27 7.50
CA ARG A 146 -12.87 -1.79 7.24
C ARG A 146 -13.42 -1.31 5.90
N LEU A 147 -13.02 -0.14 5.42
CA LEU A 147 -13.47 0.39 4.13
C LEU A 147 -13.04 -0.51 2.97
N THR A 148 -11.96 -1.28 3.11
CA THR A 148 -11.49 -2.22 2.09
C THR A 148 -12.10 -3.61 2.16
N ARG A 149 -12.51 -4.05 3.35
CA ARG A 149 -13.08 -5.39 3.54
C ARG A 149 -14.53 -5.49 3.10
N ALA A 150 -15.19 -4.37 2.81
CA ALA A 150 -16.58 -4.33 2.38
C ALA A 150 -16.71 -4.58 0.86
N SER A 151 -16.48 -5.83 0.41
CA SER A 151 -17.31 -6.55 -0.59
C SER A 151 -16.65 -7.87 -1.03
N PRO A 152 -17.03 -9.01 -0.43
CA PRO A 152 -16.81 -10.33 -1.01
C PRO A 152 -18.05 -10.73 -1.83
N ALA A 153 -18.49 -9.90 -2.77
CA ALA A 153 -19.53 -10.32 -3.71
C ALA A 153 -18.89 -11.18 -4.81
N SER A 154 -18.96 -12.49 -4.61
CA SER A 154 -18.77 -13.55 -5.62
C SER A 154 -17.46 -13.50 -6.42
N PHE A 155 -16.37 -13.93 -5.77
CA PHE A 155 -15.24 -14.55 -6.46
C PHE A 155 -15.68 -15.91 -7.02
N GLU A 156 -16.44 -15.92 -8.11
CA GLU A 156 -16.24 -16.99 -9.08
C GLU A 156 -14.83 -16.80 -9.64
N ALA A 157 -14.08 -17.89 -9.73
CA ALA A 157 -12.71 -17.92 -10.24
C ALA A 157 -12.67 -17.29 -11.64
N PHE A 158 -12.41 -15.98 -11.71
CA PHE A 158 -12.24 -15.27 -12.96
C PHE A 158 -10.88 -15.66 -13.53
N SER A 159 -10.91 -16.71 -14.35
CA SER A 159 -9.80 -17.15 -15.19
C SER A 159 -9.60 -16.09 -16.27
N TRP A 160 -8.47 -15.39 -16.22
CA TRP A 160 -8.01 -14.58 -17.34
C TRP A 160 -7.56 -15.55 -18.42
N GLY A 161 -8.52 -15.93 -19.27
CA GLY A 161 -8.32 -16.90 -20.35
C GLY A 161 -6.99 -16.69 -21.08
N ASP A 162 -6.26 -17.79 -21.21
CA ASP A 162 -5.14 -18.04 -22.11
C ASP A 162 -4.51 -16.81 -22.76
N VAL A 163 -3.76 -16.03 -21.97
CA VAL A 163 -2.66 -15.23 -22.51
C VAL A 163 -1.37 -15.83 -22.01
N SER A 164 -1.05 -17.01 -22.54
CA SER A 164 0.33 -17.49 -22.52
C SER A 164 1.16 -16.50 -23.35
N PRO A 165 2.26 -15.93 -22.82
CA PRO A 165 3.22 -15.28 -23.67
C PRO A 165 3.84 -16.39 -24.53
N ALA A 166 3.62 -16.30 -25.85
CA ALA A 166 4.33 -17.13 -26.82
C ALA A 166 5.85 -17.01 -26.57
N GLU A 167 6.52 -18.16 -26.58
CA GLU A 167 7.98 -18.32 -26.53
C GLU A 167 8.69 -17.52 -27.64
#